data_AF-A0A060C0S4-F1
#
_entry.id   AF-A0A060C0S4-F1
#
_cell.length_a   1.000
_cell.length_b   1.000
_cell.length_c   1.000
_cell.angle_alpha   90.00
_cell.angle_beta   90.00
_cell.angle_gamma   90.00
#
_symmetry.space_group_name_H-M   'P 1'
#
loop_
_entity.id
_entity.type
_entity.pdbx_description
1 polymer ?
#
loop_
_entity_poly.entity_id
_entity_poly.type
_entity_poly.pdbx_seq_one_letter_code
_entity_poly.pdbx_strand_id
1 'polypeptide(L)'
;NCFLPFLSPPLHLEITKLARIGILIYLVNGEPIERVVNVLYCAPNKLYEYSKYGIPMIANDLPALNTVFSQNKGGMCLRSLSVKDICNAILKIDSEFDEYSNGSFQLYNSIDMVTIVKTC
;
A
#
# COMPACT_ATOMS: atom_id res chain seq x y z
N ASN A 1 21.40 1.37 -11.02
CA ASN A 1 21.09 2.23 -9.86
C ASN A 1 20.01 3.20 -10.28
N CYS A 2 18.76 2.98 -9.85
CA CYS A 2 17.63 3.85 -10.15
C CYS A 2 17.17 4.47 -8.84
N PHE A 3 17.46 5.75 -8.63
CA PHE A 3 17.01 6.54 -7.51
C PHE A 3 16.37 7.80 -8.08
N LEU A 4 15.13 8.06 -7.69
CA LEU A 4 14.42 9.29 -8.06
C LEU A 4 14.46 10.24 -6.85
N PRO A 5 14.88 11.51 -7.04
CA PRO A 5 14.80 12.50 -5.98
C PRO A 5 13.33 12.80 -5.66
N PHE A 6 13.09 13.71 -4.70
CA PHE A 6 11.73 14.17 -4.43
C PHE A 6 11.03 14.65 -5.70
N LEU A 7 9.84 14.12 -5.95
CA LEU A 7 8.97 14.50 -7.06
C LEU A 7 7.74 15.20 -6.50
N SER A 8 7.53 16.46 -6.90
CA SER A 8 6.34 17.20 -6.48
C SER A 8 5.07 16.56 -7.07
N PRO A 9 3.93 16.66 -6.39
CA PRO A 9 2.63 16.44 -7.02
C PRO A 9 2.46 17.32 -8.27
N PRO A 10 1.84 16.83 -9.37
CA PRO A 10 1.32 15.48 -9.58
C PRO A 10 2.36 14.48 -10.15
N LEU A 11 3.61 14.90 -10.42
CA LEU A 11 4.61 14.09 -11.11
C LEU A 11 4.90 12.75 -10.42
N HIS A 12 4.92 12.72 -9.09
CA HIS A 12 5.10 11.46 -8.36
C HIS A 12 4.01 10.43 -8.70
N LEU A 13 2.78 10.86 -9.02
CA LEU A 13 1.69 9.97 -9.41
C LEU A 13 1.89 9.40 -10.81
N GLU A 14 2.44 10.18 -11.74
CA GLU A 14 2.77 9.70 -13.09
C GLU A 14 3.84 8.60 -13.03
N ILE A 15 4.80 8.73 -12.12
CA ILE A 15 5.77 7.66 -11.86
C ILE A 15 5.11 6.47 -11.15
N THR A 16 4.26 6.72 -10.15
CA THR A 16 3.55 5.66 -9.42
C THR A 16 2.77 4.75 -10.39
N LYS A 17 2.10 5.31 -11.41
CA LYS A 17 1.37 4.53 -12.43
C LYS A 17 2.21 3.48 -13.15
N LEU A 18 3.53 3.67 -13.22
CA LEU A 18 4.45 2.76 -13.89
C LEU A 18 4.90 1.59 -13.00
N ALA A 19 4.63 1.67 -11.70
CA ALA A 19 5.02 0.63 -10.76
C ALA A 19 4.12 -0.60 -10.90
N ARG A 20 4.73 -1.78 -10.75
CA ARG A 20 4.01 -3.06 -10.75
C ARG A 20 3.57 -3.47 -9.35
N ILE A 21 4.44 -3.31 -8.34
CA ILE A 21 4.15 -3.66 -6.95
C ILE A 21 4.59 -2.49 -6.06
N GLY A 22 3.72 -2.07 -5.15
CA GLY A 22 3.99 -1.06 -4.14
C GLY A 22 4.51 -1.69 -2.84
N ILE A 23 5.41 -1.00 -2.15
CA ILE A 23 5.90 -1.41 -0.83
C ILE A 23 5.47 -0.36 0.20
N LEU A 24 4.87 -0.83 1.29
CA LEU A 24 4.32 -0.05 2.39
C LEU A 24 4.94 -0.51 3.72
N ILE A 25 6.14 -0.03 4.01
CA ILE A 25 6.86 -0.40 5.24
C ILE A 25 6.83 0.77 6.21
N TYR A 26 6.25 0.53 7.38
CA TYR A 26 6.14 1.47 8.49
C TYR A 26 6.81 0.87 9.71
N LEU A 27 8.10 1.20 9.89
CA LEU A 27 8.88 0.76 11.04
C LEU A 27 8.81 1.80 12.15
N VAL A 28 8.63 1.33 13.37
CA VAL A 28 8.73 2.13 14.59
C VAL A 28 10.03 1.74 15.29
N ASN A 29 10.99 2.67 15.38
CA ASN A 29 12.33 2.41 15.92
C ASN A 29 12.27 2.25 17.45
N GLY A 30 11.88 1.06 17.93
CA GLY A 30 11.86 0.72 19.36
C GLY A 30 10.73 1.38 20.17
N GLU A 31 9.99 2.31 19.58
CA GLU A 31 8.82 2.94 20.19
C GLU A 31 7.56 2.07 20.00
N PRO A 32 6.70 1.94 21.03
CA PRO A 32 5.39 1.32 20.90
C PRO A 32 4.60 1.94 19.73
N ILE A 33 3.99 1.10 18.88
CA ILE A 33 3.27 1.54 17.68
C ILE A 33 2.16 2.57 17.99
N GLU A 34 1.55 2.44 19.16
CA GLU A 34 0.57 3.34 19.79
C GLU A 34 1.11 4.72 20.18
N ARG A 35 2.43 4.93 20.20
CA ARG A 35 3.08 6.25 20.33
C ARG A 35 3.47 6.85 18.99
N VAL A 36 3.43 6.06 17.92
CA VAL A 36 3.78 6.48 16.56
C VAL A 36 2.55 6.47 15.65
N VAL A 37 1.43 6.91 16.22
CA VAL A 37 0.10 7.03 15.62
C VAL A 37 0.13 7.82 14.32
N ASN A 38 0.98 8.84 14.22
CA ASN A 38 1.17 9.59 12.97
C ASN A 38 1.74 8.73 11.83
N VAL A 39 2.63 7.78 12.13
CA VAL A 39 3.19 6.89 11.09
C VAL A 39 2.13 5.91 10.59
N LEU A 40 1.27 5.41 11.48
CA LEU A 40 0.11 4.58 11.12
C LEU A 40 -0.92 5.37 10.29
N TYR A 41 -1.25 6.60 10.68
CA TYR A 41 -2.23 7.44 9.97
C TYR A 41 -1.66 8.13 8.72
N CYS A 42 -0.35 8.10 8.49
CA CYS A 42 0.28 8.53 7.23
C CYS A 42 0.28 7.42 6.16
N ALA A 43 -0.11 6.18 6.52
CA ALA A 43 -0.30 5.09 5.57
C ALA A 43 -1.38 5.27 4.48
N PRO A 44 -2.52 5.97 4.70
CA PRO A 44 -3.62 5.98 3.76
C PRO A 44 -3.25 6.67 2.45
N ASN A 45 -2.41 7.70 2.45
CA ASN A 45 -2.05 8.40 1.20
C ASN A 45 -1.44 7.44 0.18
N LYS A 46 -0.39 6.71 0.56
CA LYS A 46 0.27 5.76 -0.34
C LYS A 46 -0.59 4.56 -0.67
N LEU A 47 -1.39 4.08 0.30
CA LEU A 47 -2.38 3.04 0.08
C LEU A 47 -3.34 3.41 -1.07
N TYR A 48 -4.00 4.57 -0.99
CA TYR A 48 -4.96 5.01 -2.02
C TYR A 48 -4.28 5.44 -3.33
N GLU A 49 -3.07 6.00 -3.30
CA GLU A 49 -2.30 6.31 -4.51
C GLU A 49 -2.00 5.04 -5.33
N TYR A 50 -1.55 3.95 -4.67
CA TYR A 50 -1.32 2.68 -5.34
C TYR A 50 -2.62 2.02 -5.78
N SER A 51 -3.63 1.98 -4.91
CA SER A 51 -4.94 1.40 -5.22
C SER A 51 -5.63 2.07 -6.40
N LYS A 52 -5.49 3.40 -6.55
CA LYS A 52 -6.03 4.16 -7.69
C LYS A 52 -5.57 3.61 -9.04
N TYR A 53 -4.36 3.06 -9.10
CA TYR A 53 -3.76 2.52 -10.32
C TYR A 53 -3.75 0.99 -10.33
N GLY A 54 -4.47 0.34 -9.42
CA GLY A 54 -4.57 -1.12 -9.36
C GLY A 54 -3.25 -1.78 -9.00
N ILE A 55 -2.38 -1.09 -8.26
CA ILE A 55 -1.06 -1.60 -7.90
C ILE A 55 -1.18 -2.46 -6.63
N PRO A 56 -0.85 -3.76 -6.69
CA PRO A 56 -0.75 -4.62 -5.50
C PRO A 56 0.30 -4.14 -4.52
N MET A 57 0.08 -4.38 -3.23
CA MET A 57 0.96 -3.86 -2.18
C MET A 57 1.53 -4.94 -1.27
N ILE A 58 2.77 -4.78 -0.85
CA ILE A 58 3.40 -5.55 0.23
C ILE A 58 3.61 -4.62 1.41
N ALA A 59 3.16 -5.02 2.59
CA ALA A 59 3.32 -4.26 3.82
C ALA A 59 3.94 -5.09 4.95
N ASN A 60 4.44 -4.43 5.99
CA ASN A 60 4.68 -5.10 7.27
C ASN A 60 3.36 -5.34 8.01
N ASP A 61 3.38 -6.30 8.94
CA ASP A 61 2.21 -6.70 9.72
C ASP A 61 1.66 -5.56 10.60
N LEU A 62 0.68 -4.85 10.06
CA LEU A 62 -0.10 -3.81 10.73
C LEU A 62 -1.57 -4.22 10.73
N PRO A 63 -2.27 -4.19 11.88
CA PRO A 63 -3.67 -4.60 11.97
C PRO A 63 -4.58 -3.91 10.94
N ALA A 64 -4.43 -2.59 10.74
CA ALA A 64 -5.23 -1.83 9.79
C ALA A 64 -5.01 -2.29 8.34
N LEU A 65 -3.76 -2.51 7.91
CA LEU A 65 -3.46 -2.97 6.56
C LEU A 65 -3.89 -4.42 6.34
N ASN A 66 -3.73 -5.28 7.36
CA ASN A 66 -4.27 -6.65 7.32
C ASN A 66 -5.76 -6.68 7.07
N THR A 67 -6.54 -5.88 7.80
CA THR A 67 -7.99 -5.80 7.63
C THR A 67 -8.33 -5.36 6.21
N VAL A 68 -7.70 -4.28 5.73
CA VAL A 68 -7.92 -3.74 4.39
C VAL A 68 -7.58 -4.76 3.29
N PHE A 69 -6.45 -5.44 3.39
CA PHE A 69 -6.03 -6.43 2.39
C PHE A 69 -6.85 -7.71 2.47
N SER A 70 -7.31 -8.12 3.66
CA SER A 70 -8.18 -9.30 3.79
C SER A 70 -9.56 -9.07 3.19
N GLN A 71 -10.07 -7.84 3.23
CA GLN A 71 -11.38 -7.49 2.67
C GLN A 71 -11.38 -7.42 1.14
N ASN A 72 -10.26 -7.00 0.53
CA ASN A 72 -10.21 -6.69 -0.90
C ASN A 72 -9.24 -7.56 -1.70
N LYS A 73 -8.35 -8.33 -1.05
CA LYS A 73 -7.20 -9.01 -1.68
C LYS A 73 -6.27 -8.05 -2.45
N GLY A 74 -6.19 -6.77 -2.09
CA GLY A 74 -5.33 -5.76 -2.76
C GLY A 74 -3.84 -5.80 -2.39
N GLY A 75 -3.43 -6.71 -1.49
CA GLY A 75 -2.05 -6.78 -1.03
C GLY A 75 -1.78 -7.90 -0.03
N MET A 76 -0.58 -7.90 0.52
CA MET A 76 -0.11 -8.87 1.53
C MET A 76 0.65 -8.17 2.65
N CYS A 77 0.38 -8.56 3.90
CA CYS A 77 1.19 -8.17 5.04
C CYS A 77 2.16 -9.28 5.43
N LEU A 78 3.39 -8.90 5.76
CA LEU A 78 4.46 -9.80 6.18
C LEU A 78 4.79 -9.60 7.66
N ARG A 79 4.79 -10.71 8.41
CA ARG A 79 5.23 -10.73 9.82
C ARG A 79 6.74 -10.52 9.98
N SER A 80 7.50 -10.93 8.97
CA SER A 80 8.95 -10.82 8.91
C SER A 80 9.31 -10.11 7.61
N LEU A 81 10.21 -9.13 7.71
CA LEU A 81 10.77 -8.41 6.57
C LEU A 81 12.11 -9.01 6.13
N SER A 82 12.30 -10.31 6.32
CA SER A 82 13.49 -11.00 5.80
C SER A 82 13.50 -10.94 4.27
N VAL A 83 14.70 -10.97 3.68
CA VAL A 83 14.86 -10.99 2.22
C VAL A 83 14.05 -12.12 1.59
N LYS A 84 14.07 -13.30 2.21
CA LYS A 84 13.33 -14.48 1.75
C LYS A 84 11.82 -14.22 1.73
N ASP A 85 11.28 -13.62 2.77
CA ASP A 85 9.83 -13.36 2.87
C ASP A 85 9.37 -12.32 1.86
N ILE A 86 10.16 -11.26 1.66
CA ILE A 86 9.88 -10.23 0.66
C ILE A 86 9.93 -10.83 -0.75
N CYS A 87 10.96 -11.63 -1.07
CA CYS A 87 11.05 -12.30 -2.37
C CYS A 87 9.85 -13.22 -2.63
N ASN A 88 9.46 -14.03 -1.63
CA ASN A 88 8.30 -14.91 -1.75
C ASN A 88 7.00 -14.12 -1.97
N ALA A 89 6.83 -12.99 -1.28
CA ALA A 89 5.67 -12.13 -1.43
C ALA A 89 5.60 -11.50 -2.83
N ILE A 90 6.73 -11.02 -3.35
CA ILE A 90 6.83 -10.48 -4.72
C ILE A 90 6.44 -11.57 -5.73
N LEU A 91 7.01 -12.76 -5.63
CA LEU A 91 6.72 -13.87 -6.56
C LEU A 91 5.25 -14.30 -6.50
N LYS A 92 4.67 -14.36 -5.30
CA LYS A 92 3.25 -14.70 -5.13
C LYS A 92 2.34 -13.67 -5.77
N ILE A 93 2.55 -12.39 -5.46
CA ILE A 93 1.77 -11.29 -6.05
C ILE A 93 1.93 -11.28 -7.56
N ASP A 94 3.14 -11.49 -8.09
CA ASP A 94 3.36 -11.52 -9.53
C ASP A 94 2.65 -12.69 -10.23
N SER A 95 2.62 -13.87 -9.59
CA SER A 95 1.91 -15.05 -10.12
C SER A 95 0.38 -14.93 -10.09
N GLU A 96 -0.16 -14.12 -9.19
CA GLU A 96 -1.60 -13.89 -9.00
C GLU A 96 -1.97 -12.41 -9.30
N PHE A 97 -1.19 -11.75 -10.17
CA PHE A 97 -1.19 -10.29 -10.31
C PHE A 97 -2.57 -9.70 -10.58
N ASP A 98 -3.33 -10.29 -11.50
CA ASP A 98 -4.64 -9.76 -11.90
C ASP A 98 -5.63 -9.78 -10.73
N GLU A 99 -5.58 -10.80 -9.87
CA GLU A 99 -6.43 -10.88 -8.69
C GLU A 99 -6.09 -9.80 -7.68
N TYR A 100 -4.79 -9.62 -7.40
CA TYR A 100 -4.33 -8.57 -6.49
C TYR A 100 -4.58 -7.17 -7.06
N SER A 101 -4.41 -6.97 -8.37
CA SER A 101 -4.65 -5.70 -9.03
C SER A 101 -6.12 -5.31 -8.99
N ASN A 102 -7.01 -6.27 -9.27
CA ASN A 102 -8.45 -6.08 -9.13
C ASN A 102 -8.83 -5.76 -7.67
N GLY A 103 -8.21 -6.44 -6.71
CA GLY A 103 -8.38 -6.14 -5.29
C GLY A 103 -7.93 -4.72 -4.90
N SER A 104 -6.84 -4.23 -5.49
CA SER A 104 -6.40 -2.85 -5.32
C SER A 104 -7.40 -1.84 -5.89
N PHE A 105 -8.02 -2.11 -7.04
CA PHE A 105 -9.09 -1.26 -7.56
C PHE A 105 -10.34 -1.30 -6.68
N GLN A 106 -10.73 -2.47 -6.16
CA GLN A 106 -11.85 -2.61 -5.22
C GLN A 106 -11.63 -1.75 -3.98
N LEU A 107 -10.42 -1.78 -3.41
CA LEU A 107 -10.05 -0.93 -2.30
C LEU A 107 -10.24 0.56 -2.62
N TYR A 108 -9.72 1.04 -3.76
CA TYR A 108 -9.89 2.45 -4.15
C TYR A 108 -11.37 2.84 -4.30
N ASN A 109 -12.16 1.97 -4.95
CA ASN A 109 -13.58 2.21 -5.21
C ASN A 109 -14.48 2.02 -3.97
N SER A 110 -13.97 1.42 -2.90
CA SER A 110 -14.71 1.24 -1.63
C SER A 110 -14.98 2.56 -0.90
N ILE A 111 -14.24 3.62 -1.23
CA ILE A 111 -14.37 4.94 -0.62
C ILE A 111 -14.59 5.99 -1.71
N ASP A 112 -15.73 6.68 -1.62
CA ASP A 112 -15.97 7.88 -2.42
C ASP A 112 -15.61 9.14 -1.62
N MET A 113 -14.40 9.65 -1.85
CA MET A 113 -13.94 10.89 -1.21
C MET A 113 -14.78 12.11 -1.58
N VAL A 114 -15.34 12.18 -2.78
CA VAL A 114 -16.15 13.33 -3.22
C VAL A 114 -17.45 13.39 -2.42
N THR A 115 -18.09 12.23 -2.22
CA THR A 115 -19.31 12.13 -1.44
C THR A 115 -19.05 12.46 0.04
N ILE A 116 -17.96 11.96 0.61
CA ILE A 116 -17.58 12.25 2.01
C ILE A 116 -17.41 13.75 2.22
N VAL A 117 -16.62 14.42 1.39
CA VAL A 117 -16.35 15.87 1.54
C VAL A 117 -17.61 16.71 1.36
N LYS A 118 -18.54 16.30 0.49
CA LYS A 118 -19.81 17.03 0.27
C LYS A 118 -20.83 16.86 1.40
N THR A 119 -20.66 15.84 2.24
CA THR A 119 -21.58 15.51 3.33
C THR A 119 -21.06 15.99 4.69
N CYS A 120 -19.81 16.50 4.73
CA CYS A 120 -19.23 17.26 5.84
C CYS A 120 -19.60 18.74 5.73
#